data_AF-A0AAU2WJX8-F1
#
_entry.id   AF-A0AAU2WJX8-F1
#
_cell.length_a   1.000
_cell.length_b   1.000
_cell.length_c   1.000
_cell.angle_alpha   90.00
_cell.angle_beta   90.00
_cell.angle_gamma   90.00
#
_symmetry.space_group_name_H-M   'P 1'
#
loop_
_entity.id
_entity.type
_entity.pdbx_description
1 polymer ?
#
loop_
_entity_poly.entity_id
_entity_poly.type
_entity_poly.pdbx_seq_one_letter_code
_entity_poly.pdbx_strand_id
1 'polypeptide(L)'
;MPLLSTTFGEELRRRRLDAGLSLTALSAAVHYSKAQLSKVERGIKAPSRDLVRLCDAALQADGALIARGAVGVAAVPVESRSGGIDEEGWTMQLSPDGPSWFQPVGRRQVVGAGAASFLKLQMGGQGPVSRAAGVGMLEASRSLFAHYRRLGQSVEPGFLLPGLIAQTHTLRELSAHSDGGTRQELLALGSRYAEYVGWLVQESGDDQAALWWTQRAVALAAASGDRDLGGYALVRRALITLYQDDAEQTVALSQRAQNGALPPRIRGLAAQREAQGHALAGDHDACLRALDRARGFLARQEDSPGALVIGSMHLPDSVGMVTGWCLVDLGRPGEAAEELDRQLAVVSDDALRTRVRYGVRRALAYAADGQIDQACALTEPLLDGVAAVRSATVTIDLRRLARVLARHPDQPSVRQLGPRLGTLSRLPAS
;
A
#
# COMPACT_ATOMS: atom_id res chain seq x y z
N MET A 1 -11.12 32.13 -10.67
CA MET A 1 -9.86 32.53 -11.34
C MET A 1 -8.68 31.79 -10.70
N PRO A 2 -7.63 31.41 -11.45
CA PRO A 2 -6.62 30.45 -11.05
C PRO A 2 -5.50 31.10 -10.21
N LEU A 3 -5.82 31.55 -8.99
CA LEU A 3 -4.83 32.18 -8.11
C LEU A 3 -3.75 31.19 -7.60
N LEU A 4 -4.08 29.90 -7.55
CA LEU A 4 -3.20 28.85 -7.01
C LEU A 4 -2.04 28.49 -7.95
N SER A 5 -2.24 28.50 -9.28
CA SER A 5 -1.13 28.22 -10.22
C SER A 5 -0.14 29.39 -10.28
N THR A 6 -0.62 30.62 -10.07
CA THR A 6 0.21 31.83 -10.08
C THR A 6 1.14 31.89 -8.88
N THR A 7 0.63 31.62 -7.66
CA THR A 7 1.46 31.63 -6.43
C THR A 7 2.56 30.56 -6.44
N PHE A 8 2.26 29.35 -6.94
CA PHE A 8 3.28 28.32 -7.16
C PHE A 8 4.31 28.76 -8.21
N GLY A 9 3.86 29.27 -9.36
CA GLY A 9 4.73 29.65 -10.47
C GLY A 9 5.70 30.79 -10.10
N GLU A 10 5.22 31.77 -9.34
CA GLU A 10 6.03 32.87 -8.81
C GLU A 10 7.10 32.39 -7.84
N GLU A 11 6.74 31.52 -6.89
CA GLU A 11 7.68 30.96 -5.93
C GLU A 11 8.74 30.06 -6.61
N LEU A 12 8.32 29.22 -7.58
CA LEU A 12 9.23 28.41 -8.38
C LEU A 12 10.25 29.29 -9.11
N ARG A 13 9.77 30.36 -9.77
CA ARG A 13 10.63 31.29 -10.49
C ARG A 13 11.59 32.02 -9.55
N ARG A 14 11.11 32.48 -8.39
CA ARG A 14 11.92 33.16 -7.38
C ARG A 14 13.06 32.26 -6.91
N ARG A 15 12.76 31.05 -6.43
CA ARG A 15 13.77 30.08 -5.97
C ARG A 15 14.76 29.71 -7.05
N ARG A 16 14.30 29.49 -8.29
CA ARG A 16 15.20 29.20 -9.41
C ARG A 16 16.19 30.34 -9.64
N LEU A 17 15.74 31.59 -9.59
CA LEU A 17 16.60 32.77 -9.76
C LEU A 17 17.55 32.95 -8.58
N ASP A 18 17.08 32.76 -7.34
CA ASP A 18 17.90 32.83 -6.13
C ASP A 18 19.01 31.75 -6.14
N ALA A 19 18.72 30.57 -6.68
CA ALA A 19 19.69 29.49 -6.91
C ALA A 19 20.62 29.73 -8.12
N GLY A 20 20.48 30.86 -8.83
CA GLY A 20 21.29 31.18 -10.02
C GLY A 20 21.02 30.31 -11.24
N LEU A 21 19.92 29.55 -11.26
CA LEU A 21 19.63 28.60 -12.33
C LEU A 21 18.86 29.24 -13.49
N SER A 22 19.31 28.95 -14.72
CA SER A 22 18.51 29.24 -15.91
C SER A 22 17.34 28.26 -16.03
N LEU A 23 16.30 28.64 -16.78
CA LEU A 23 15.22 27.70 -17.13
C LEU A 23 15.73 26.47 -17.90
N THR A 24 16.81 26.60 -18.66
CA THR A 24 17.44 25.47 -19.36
C THR A 24 18.15 24.54 -18.38
N ALA A 25 18.84 25.09 -17.38
CA ALA A 25 19.50 24.30 -16.34
C ALA A 25 18.47 23.54 -15.48
N LEU A 26 17.39 24.20 -15.07
CA LEU A 26 16.30 23.53 -14.35
C LEU A 26 15.63 22.45 -15.22
N SER A 27 15.42 22.73 -16.51
CA SER A 27 14.86 21.78 -17.49
C SER A 27 15.68 20.49 -17.57
N ALA A 28 17.01 20.61 -17.59
CA ALA A 28 17.91 19.47 -17.57
C ALA A 28 17.83 18.71 -16.24
N ALA A 29 17.83 19.41 -15.12
CA ALA A 29 17.83 18.80 -13.78
C ALA A 29 16.55 18.01 -13.45
N VAL A 30 15.39 18.45 -13.94
CA VAL A 30 14.10 17.79 -13.62
C VAL A 30 13.56 16.93 -14.77
N HIS A 31 14.29 16.84 -15.90
CA HIS A 31 13.86 16.12 -17.10
C HIS A 31 12.45 16.52 -17.58
N TYR A 32 12.16 17.82 -17.58
CA TYR A 32 10.97 18.42 -18.22
C TYR A 32 11.38 19.46 -19.23
N SER A 33 10.57 19.66 -20.27
CA SER A 33 10.87 20.66 -21.29
C SER A 33 10.84 22.09 -20.74
N LYS A 34 11.79 22.91 -21.21
CA LYS A 34 11.84 24.36 -20.93
C LYS A 34 10.49 25.05 -21.19
N ALA A 35 9.81 24.68 -22.28
CA ALA A 35 8.51 25.25 -22.62
C ALA A 35 7.43 24.92 -21.58
N GLN A 36 7.45 23.71 -21.01
CA GLN A 36 6.54 23.34 -19.93
C GLN A 36 6.85 24.11 -18.65
N LEU A 37 8.11 24.17 -18.23
CA LEU A 37 8.52 24.93 -17.04
C LEU A 37 8.17 26.42 -17.16
N SER A 38 8.38 27.02 -18.34
CA SER A 38 7.99 28.41 -18.60
C SER A 38 6.47 28.65 -18.51
N LYS A 39 5.64 27.67 -18.90
CA LYS A 39 4.18 27.77 -18.73
C LYS A 39 3.78 27.65 -17.26
N VAL A 40 4.48 26.82 -16.49
CA VAL A 40 4.26 26.65 -15.04
C VAL A 40 4.66 27.91 -14.28
N GLU A 41 5.84 28.48 -14.51
CA GLU A 41 6.29 29.72 -13.86
C GLU A 41 5.39 30.93 -14.14
N ARG A 42 4.69 30.94 -15.28
CA ARG A 42 3.74 31.98 -15.65
C ARG A 42 2.31 31.71 -15.17
N GLY A 43 2.08 30.61 -14.44
CA GLY A 43 0.75 30.19 -13.98
C GLY A 43 -0.19 29.70 -15.08
N ILE A 44 0.28 29.53 -16.32
CA ILE A 44 -0.52 29.12 -17.50
C ILE A 44 -0.90 27.63 -17.41
N LYS A 45 0.00 26.80 -16.86
CA LYS A 45 -0.22 25.36 -16.70
C LYS A 45 0.02 24.96 -15.25
N ALA A 46 -0.90 24.20 -14.66
CA ALA A 46 -0.68 23.60 -13.35
C ALA A 46 0.43 22.53 -13.41
N PRO A 47 1.36 22.50 -12.45
CA PRO A 47 2.38 21.45 -12.38
C PRO A 47 1.75 20.11 -11.98
N SER A 48 2.34 19.00 -12.45
CA SER A 48 2.04 17.68 -11.88
C SER A 48 2.72 17.52 -10.53
N ARG A 49 2.20 16.66 -9.66
CA ARG A 49 2.85 16.32 -8.37
C ARG A 49 4.31 15.89 -8.54
N ASP A 50 4.59 15.05 -9.55
CA ASP A 50 5.95 14.60 -9.84
C ASP A 50 6.87 15.78 -10.23
N LEU A 51 6.38 16.74 -11.02
CA LEU A 51 7.14 17.94 -11.35
C LEU A 51 7.40 18.79 -10.11
N VAL A 52 6.41 18.94 -9.22
CA VAL A 52 6.58 19.68 -7.96
C VAL A 52 7.69 19.05 -7.11
N ARG A 53 7.67 17.72 -6.92
CA ARG A 53 8.69 16.99 -6.14
C ARG A 53 10.09 17.17 -6.73
N LEU A 54 10.23 17.04 -8.04
CA LEU A 54 11.54 17.22 -8.71
C LEU A 54 12.04 18.66 -8.61
N CYS A 55 11.18 19.66 -8.74
CA CYS A 55 11.56 21.06 -8.54
C CYS A 55 11.90 21.36 -7.08
N ASP A 56 11.18 20.77 -6.13
CA ASP A 56 11.45 20.93 -4.69
C ASP A 56 12.84 20.41 -4.34
N ALA A 57 13.18 19.20 -4.81
CA ALA A 57 14.51 18.62 -4.65
C ALA A 57 15.61 19.41 -5.36
N ALA A 58 15.42 19.75 -6.64
CA ALA A 58 16.43 20.43 -7.45
C ALA A 58 16.74 21.86 -6.96
N LEU A 59 15.80 22.49 -6.24
CA LEU A 59 15.95 23.82 -5.68
C LEU A 59 16.15 23.81 -4.16
N GLN A 60 16.33 22.64 -3.55
CA GLN A 60 16.51 22.46 -2.10
C GLN A 60 15.45 23.23 -1.31
N ALA A 61 14.18 23.00 -1.67
CA ALA A 61 13.07 23.76 -1.13
C ALA A 61 12.45 23.14 0.14
N ASP A 62 12.91 21.97 0.56
CA ASP A 62 12.53 21.28 1.81
C ASP A 62 11.02 21.22 2.02
N GLY A 63 10.29 20.81 0.98
CA GLY A 63 8.83 20.71 0.99
C GLY A 63 8.07 22.00 0.75
N ALA A 64 8.74 23.16 0.68
CA ALA A 64 8.07 24.45 0.52
C ALA A 64 7.35 24.61 -0.83
N LEU A 65 7.82 23.94 -1.90
CA LEU A 65 7.12 23.89 -3.18
C LEU A 65 6.00 22.85 -3.16
N ILE A 66 6.21 21.72 -2.47
CA ILE A 66 5.19 20.67 -2.27
C ILE A 66 3.97 21.22 -1.52
N ALA A 67 4.17 21.92 -0.40
CA ALA A 67 3.10 22.51 0.40
C ALA A 67 2.23 23.49 -0.42
N ARG A 68 2.84 24.23 -1.35
CA ARG A 68 2.13 25.16 -2.25
C ARG A 68 1.43 24.46 -3.41
N GLY A 69 2.00 23.36 -3.91
CA GLY A 69 1.41 22.55 -4.99
C GLY A 69 0.23 21.67 -4.53
N ALA A 70 0.14 21.36 -3.23
CA ALA A 70 -0.89 20.48 -2.66
C ALA A 70 -2.28 21.12 -2.53
N VAL A 71 -2.39 22.45 -2.57
CA VAL A 71 -3.62 23.23 -2.27
C VAL A 71 -4.76 23.04 -3.32
N GLY A 72 -4.57 22.18 -4.33
CA GLY A 72 -5.57 21.88 -5.36
C GLY A 72 -6.42 20.63 -5.14
N VAL A 73 -6.12 19.80 -4.14
CA VAL A 73 -6.98 18.65 -3.80
C VAL A 73 -7.85 19.08 -2.63
N ALA A 74 -9.02 19.61 -2.93
CA ALA A 74 -10.09 19.63 -1.95
C ALA A 74 -10.15 18.21 -1.37
N ALA A 75 -9.92 18.08 -0.07
CA ALA A 75 -10.26 16.87 0.64
C ALA A 75 -11.69 16.55 0.21
N VAL A 76 -11.87 15.50 -0.59
CA VAL A 76 -13.19 14.90 -0.72
C VAL A 76 -13.55 14.65 0.74
N PRO A 77 -14.61 15.30 1.27
CA PRO A 77 -15.05 14.99 2.60
C PRO A 77 -15.14 13.48 2.59
N VAL A 78 -14.41 12.82 3.47
CA VAL A 78 -14.79 11.47 3.84
C VAL A 78 -16.15 11.71 4.47
N GLU A 79 -17.19 11.72 3.63
CA GLU A 79 -18.52 11.36 4.06
C GLU A 79 -18.26 10.03 4.73
N SER A 80 -18.17 10.09 6.05
CA SER A 80 -18.56 8.99 6.89
C SER A 80 -20.00 8.75 6.49
N ARG A 81 -20.19 8.01 5.40
CA ARG A 81 -21.36 7.19 5.23
C ARG A 81 -21.25 6.23 6.39
N SER A 82 -21.83 6.65 7.51
CA SER A 82 -22.33 5.80 8.56
C SER A 82 -23.49 4.98 7.98
N GLY A 83 -23.26 4.30 6.85
CA GLY A 83 -23.87 3.02 6.60
C GLY A 83 -23.03 2.07 7.40
N GLY A 84 -23.36 1.90 8.68
CA GLY A 84 -22.73 0.88 9.50
C GLY A 84 -22.79 -0.42 8.72
N ILE A 85 -21.62 -1.00 8.41
CA ILE A 85 -21.53 -2.43 8.18
C ILE A 85 -21.74 -3.04 9.55
N ASP A 86 -23.00 -3.07 9.96
CA ASP A 86 -23.47 -3.54 11.25
C ASP A 86 -24.09 -4.92 11.05
N GLU A 87 -23.48 -5.88 11.76
CA GLU A 87 -23.75 -7.32 11.85
C GLU A 87 -23.53 -8.23 10.62
N GLU A 88 -22.41 -8.98 10.68
CA GLU A 88 -22.26 -10.42 10.39
C GLU A 88 -22.92 -11.03 9.13
N GLY A 89 -23.10 -10.28 8.05
CA GLY A 89 -23.60 -10.79 6.78
C GLY A 89 -22.57 -10.69 5.66
N TRP A 90 -21.89 -11.79 5.33
CA TRP A 90 -21.26 -11.96 4.02
C TRP A 90 -22.15 -12.86 3.19
N THR A 91 -22.66 -12.38 2.06
CA THR A 91 -23.28 -13.26 1.08
C THR A 91 -22.21 -13.77 0.13
N MET A 92 -21.97 -15.07 0.19
CA MET A 92 -21.34 -15.80 -0.89
C MET A 92 -22.42 -16.13 -1.91
N GLN A 93 -22.39 -15.47 -3.07
CA GLN A 93 -23.23 -15.87 -4.19
C GLN A 93 -22.41 -16.79 -5.08
N LEU A 94 -22.89 -18.02 -5.23
CA LEU A 94 -22.35 -19.02 -6.14
C LEU A 94 -23.11 -18.88 -7.47
N SER A 95 -22.45 -18.37 -8.50
CA SER A 95 -23.02 -18.43 -9.85
C SER A 95 -22.94 -19.86 -10.39
N PRO A 96 -23.97 -20.36 -11.11
CA PRO A 96 -23.88 -21.63 -11.85
C PRO A 96 -22.68 -21.70 -12.81
N ASP A 97 -22.19 -20.54 -13.26
CA ASP A 97 -21.05 -20.41 -14.17
C ASP A 97 -19.68 -20.41 -13.46
N GLY A 98 -19.65 -20.59 -12.12
CA GLY A 98 -18.42 -20.75 -11.34
C GLY A 98 -17.86 -19.53 -10.59
N PRO A 99 -18.10 -18.24 -10.93
CA PRO A 99 -17.60 -17.15 -10.11
C PRO A 99 -18.36 -17.07 -8.79
N SER A 100 -17.62 -17.00 -7.69
CA SER A 100 -18.14 -16.77 -6.34
C SER A 100 -17.71 -15.38 -5.89
N TRP A 101 -18.66 -14.49 -5.60
CA TRP A 101 -18.35 -13.18 -5.01
C TRP A 101 -18.84 -13.09 -3.57
N PHE A 102 -18.05 -12.37 -2.77
CA PHE A 102 -18.34 -12.09 -1.37
C PHE A 102 -18.67 -10.62 -1.26
N GLN A 103 -19.94 -10.32 -0.98
CA GLN A 103 -20.37 -8.95 -0.73
C GLN A 103 -20.77 -8.80 0.74
N PRO A 104 -20.30 -7.74 1.43
CA PRO A 104 -20.82 -7.39 2.74
C PRO A 104 -22.27 -6.90 2.58
N VAL A 105 -23.19 -7.47 3.35
CA VAL A 105 -24.62 -7.12 3.29
C VAL A 105 -25.01 -6.36 4.54
N GLY A 106 -25.50 -5.14 4.36
CA GLY A 106 -26.12 -4.38 5.44
C GLY A 106 -27.56 -4.85 5.68
N ARG A 107 -28.03 -4.83 6.94
CA ARG A 107 -29.41 -5.18 7.34
C ARG A 107 -30.52 -4.60 6.44
N ARG A 108 -30.34 -3.39 5.88
CA ARG A 108 -31.32 -2.73 5.00
C ARG A 108 -31.43 -3.35 3.60
N GLN A 109 -30.38 -3.98 3.08
CA GLN A 109 -30.41 -4.66 1.77
C GLN A 109 -31.14 -6.00 1.84
N VAL A 110 -31.12 -6.67 3.00
CA VAL A 110 -31.88 -7.91 3.27
C VAL A 110 -33.40 -7.69 3.19
N VAL A 111 -33.87 -6.50 3.59
CA VAL A 111 -35.30 -6.15 3.58
C VAL A 111 -35.79 -5.86 2.14
N GLY A 112 -34.93 -5.33 1.27
CA GLY A 112 -35.28 -5.00 -0.12
C GLY A 112 -35.32 -6.19 -1.09
N ALA A 113 -34.57 -7.26 -0.81
CA ALA A 113 -34.48 -8.44 -1.67
C ALA A 113 -35.53 -9.53 -1.38
N GLY A 114 -36.37 -9.34 -0.35
CA GLY A 114 -37.30 -10.35 0.14
C GLY A 114 -36.59 -11.43 0.96
N ALA A 115 -36.94 -11.52 2.25
CA ALA A 115 -36.33 -12.45 3.20
C ALA A 115 -36.43 -13.94 2.80
N ALA A 116 -37.26 -14.28 1.81
CA ALA A 116 -37.55 -15.66 1.39
C ALA A 116 -36.41 -16.35 0.59
N SER A 117 -35.44 -15.61 0.03
CA SER A 117 -34.34 -16.19 -0.74
C SER A 117 -33.07 -16.46 0.08
N PHE A 118 -33.06 -16.14 1.37
CA PHE A 118 -31.89 -16.31 2.24
C PHE A 118 -31.96 -17.64 3.00
N LEU A 119 -31.50 -18.72 2.37
CA LEU A 119 -31.03 -19.88 3.12
C LEU A 119 -29.76 -19.49 3.88
N LYS A 120 -29.90 -19.05 5.14
CA LYS A 120 -28.79 -19.06 6.10
C LYS A 120 -28.43 -20.52 6.35
N LEU A 121 -27.51 -21.05 5.56
CA LEU A 121 -26.90 -22.34 5.82
C LEU A 121 -26.06 -22.17 7.11
N GLN A 122 -26.66 -22.45 8.27
CA GLN A 122 -25.90 -22.59 9.52
C GLN A 122 -25.04 -23.85 9.41
N MET A 123 -23.86 -23.71 8.80
CA MET A 123 -22.81 -24.73 8.83
C MET A 123 -22.03 -24.60 10.13
N GLY A 124 -22.68 -24.96 11.25
CA GLY A 124 -22.06 -24.99 12.57
C GLY A 124 -22.36 -26.32 13.25
N GLY A 125 -21.33 -27.00 13.75
CA GLY A 125 -21.52 -28.15 14.63
C GLY A 125 -22.14 -27.69 15.95
N GLN A 126 -23.23 -28.32 16.38
CA GLN A 126 -23.99 -27.89 17.55
C GLN A 126 -23.45 -28.39 18.90
N GLY A 127 -22.23 -28.95 18.92
CA GLY A 127 -21.64 -29.59 20.10
C GLY A 127 -20.28 -29.02 20.48
N PRO A 128 -19.85 -29.16 21.75
CA PRO A 128 -18.51 -28.77 22.18
C PRO A 128 -17.46 -29.53 21.36
N VAL A 129 -16.42 -28.81 20.95
CA VAL A 129 -15.29 -29.41 20.23
C VAL A 129 -14.34 -30.03 21.25
N SER A 130 -14.01 -31.31 21.07
CA SER A 130 -12.99 -31.96 21.91
C SER A 130 -11.67 -31.18 21.83
N ARG A 131 -10.97 -31.01 22.96
CA ARG A 131 -9.68 -30.31 23.02
C ARG A 131 -8.68 -30.83 21.96
N ALA A 132 -8.63 -32.15 21.75
CA ALA A 132 -7.76 -32.75 20.74
C ALA A 132 -8.12 -32.31 19.31
N ALA A 133 -9.41 -32.22 19.00
CA ALA A 133 -9.89 -31.75 17.70
C ALA A 133 -9.64 -30.24 17.51
N GLY A 134 -9.78 -29.44 18.58
CA GLY A 134 -9.47 -28.01 18.57
C GLY A 134 -7.99 -27.72 18.30
N VAL A 135 -7.09 -28.45 18.97
CA VAL A 135 -5.63 -28.35 18.75
C VAL A 135 -5.25 -28.78 17.33
N GLY A 136 -5.80 -29.90 16.84
CA GLY A 136 -5.54 -30.36 15.47
C GLY A 136 -5.99 -29.36 14.40
N MET A 137 -7.17 -28.74 14.60
CA MET A 137 -7.67 -27.70 13.69
C MET A 137 -6.79 -26.44 13.72
N LEU A 138 -6.31 -26.03 14.89
CA LEU A 138 -5.40 -24.89 15.02
C LEU A 138 -4.10 -25.10 14.23
N GLU A 139 -3.49 -26.29 14.34
CA GLU A 139 -2.27 -26.64 13.60
C GLU A 139 -2.50 -26.67 12.09
N ALA A 140 -3.61 -27.27 11.66
CA ALA A 140 -4.02 -27.30 10.25
C ALA A 140 -4.24 -25.88 9.70
N SER A 141 -5.00 -25.04 10.41
CA SER A 141 -5.22 -23.64 10.01
C SER A 141 -3.93 -22.82 10.01
N ARG A 142 -3.01 -23.04 10.96
CA ARG A 142 -1.69 -22.37 10.94
C ARG A 142 -0.90 -22.73 9.68
N SER A 143 -0.90 -24.00 9.32
CA SER A 143 -0.25 -24.49 8.10
C SER A 143 -0.91 -23.90 6.85
N LEU A 144 -2.24 -23.89 6.77
CA LEU A 144 -2.99 -23.27 5.67
C LEU A 144 -2.68 -21.78 5.54
N PHE A 145 -2.59 -21.05 6.66
CA PHE A 145 -2.25 -19.62 6.65
C PHE A 145 -0.88 -19.37 6.02
N ALA A 146 0.13 -20.16 6.37
CA ALA A 146 1.46 -20.07 5.77
C ALA A 146 1.41 -20.31 4.25
N HIS A 147 0.61 -21.27 3.79
CA HIS A 147 0.40 -21.52 2.35
C HIS A 147 -0.30 -20.34 1.66
N TYR A 148 -1.36 -19.79 2.24
CA TYR A 148 -2.05 -18.62 1.69
C TYR A 148 -1.14 -17.39 1.57
N ARG A 149 -0.25 -17.18 2.54
CA ARG A 149 0.73 -16.08 2.49
C ARG A 149 1.74 -16.26 1.36
N ARG A 150 2.23 -17.48 1.13
CA ARG A 150 3.09 -17.80 -0.01
C ARG A 150 2.36 -17.58 -1.34
N LEU A 151 1.16 -18.14 -1.50
CA LEU A 151 0.36 -17.98 -2.71
C LEU A 151 0.06 -16.51 -3.02
N GLY A 152 -0.25 -15.70 -2.02
CA GLY A 152 -0.54 -14.28 -2.25
C GLY A 152 0.64 -13.44 -2.73
N GLN A 153 1.86 -13.99 -2.76
CA GLN A 153 2.97 -13.37 -3.47
C GLN A 153 2.87 -13.52 -4.98
N SER A 154 2.17 -14.51 -5.51
CA SER A 154 2.15 -14.80 -6.96
C SER A 154 0.77 -14.69 -7.61
N VAL A 155 -0.32 -14.77 -6.83
CA VAL A 155 -1.69 -14.74 -7.37
C VAL A 155 -2.44 -13.46 -7.02
N GLU A 156 -3.46 -13.19 -7.83
CA GLU A 156 -4.46 -12.14 -7.62
C GLU A 156 -5.25 -12.34 -6.31
N PRO A 157 -5.58 -11.26 -5.57
CA PRO A 157 -6.32 -11.34 -4.31
C PRO A 157 -7.63 -12.13 -4.37
N GLY A 158 -8.39 -11.99 -5.47
CA GLY A 158 -9.71 -12.60 -5.66
C GLY A 158 -9.73 -14.13 -5.51
N PHE A 159 -8.63 -14.82 -5.85
CA PHE A 159 -8.54 -16.27 -5.69
C PHE A 159 -8.35 -16.72 -4.24
N LEU A 160 -7.83 -15.84 -3.37
CA LEU A 160 -7.50 -16.18 -1.98
C LEU A 160 -8.52 -15.68 -0.97
N LEU A 161 -9.14 -14.53 -1.26
CA LEU A 161 -10.07 -13.85 -0.36
C LEU A 161 -11.21 -14.76 0.13
N PRO A 162 -11.92 -15.53 -0.72
CA PRO A 162 -12.94 -16.48 -0.27
C PRO A 162 -12.48 -17.44 0.83
N GLY A 163 -11.36 -18.12 0.61
CA GLY A 163 -10.83 -19.11 1.54
C GLY A 163 -10.35 -18.50 2.84
N LEU A 164 -9.67 -17.35 2.77
CA LEU A 164 -9.19 -16.63 3.94
C LEU A 164 -10.35 -16.07 4.80
N ILE A 165 -11.39 -15.54 4.17
CA ILE A 165 -12.61 -15.06 4.86
C ILE A 165 -13.31 -16.23 5.56
N ALA A 166 -13.52 -17.35 4.84
CA ALA A 166 -14.13 -18.54 5.41
C ALA A 166 -13.34 -19.07 6.61
N GLN A 167 -12.01 -19.18 6.49
CA GLN A 167 -11.14 -19.61 7.59
C GLN A 167 -11.21 -18.66 8.80
N THR A 168 -11.28 -17.34 8.57
CA THR A 168 -11.47 -16.36 9.66
C THR A 168 -12.76 -16.64 10.44
N HIS A 169 -13.86 -16.90 9.72
CA HIS A 169 -15.15 -17.21 10.34
C HIS A 169 -15.13 -18.55 11.06
N THR A 170 -14.57 -19.60 10.46
CA THR A 170 -14.43 -20.92 11.07
C THR A 170 -13.64 -20.87 12.38
N LEU A 171 -12.51 -20.16 12.41
CA LEU A 171 -11.70 -20.03 13.62
C LEU A 171 -12.46 -19.31 14.74
N ARG A 172 -13.22 -18.27 14.40
CA ARG A 172 -14.10 -17.58 15.36
C ARG A 172 -15.20 -18.50 15.88
N GLU A 173 -15.87 -19.24 15.01
CA GLU A 173 -16.94 -20.20 15.35
C GLU A 173 -16.42 -21.28 16.31
N LEU A 174 -15.28 -21.90 15.99
CA LEU A 174 -14.64 -22.92 16.81
C LEU A 174 -14.21 -22.39 18.18
N SER A 175 -13.73 -21.14 18.23
CA SER A 175 -13.33 -20.51 19.49
C SER A 175 -14.49 -20.39 20.49
N ALA A 176 -15.74 -20.27 20.01
CA ALA A 176 -16.92 -20.20 20.86
C ALA A 176 -17.25 -21.56 21.52
N HIS A 177 -16.75 -22.66 20.96
CA HIS A 177 -17.02 -24.04 21.38
C HIS A 177 -15.81 -24.74 22.00
N SER A 178 -14.73 -23.99 22.29
CA SER A 178 -13.45 -24.48 22.81
C SER A 178 -13.20 -24.03 24.26
N ASP A 179 -12.30 -24.70 24.97
CA ASP A 179 -11.81 -24.29 26.29
C ASP A 179 -10.96 -23.02 26.23
N GLY A 180 -10.71 -22.39 27.39
CA GLY A 180 -10.12 -21.04 27.47
C GLY A 180 -8.77 -20.89 26.76
N GLY A 181 -7.88 -21.88 26.86
CA GLY A 181 -6.56 -21.84 26.21
C GLY A 181 -6.67 -21.95 24.69
N THR A 182 -7.33 -22.99 24.18
CA THR A 182 -7.54 -23.18 22.74
C THR A 182 -8.35 -22.05 22.11
N ARG A 183 -9.34 -21.50 22.84
CA ARG A 183 -10.09 -20.31 22.42
C ARG A 183 -9.18 -19.11 22.14
N GLN A 184 -8.23 -18.82 23.03
CA GLN A 184 -7.31 -17.69 22.85
C GLN A 184 -6.43 -17.88 21.61
N GLU A 185 -5.89 -19.08 21.40
CA GLU A 185 -5.04 -19.38 20.24
C GLU A 185 -5.80 -19.32 18.91
N LEU A 186 -7.04 -19.82 18.87
CA LEU A 186 -7.92 -19.73 17.70
C LEU A 186 -8.26 -18.27 17.35
N LEU A 187 -8.56 -17.44 18.35
CA LEU A 187 -8.83 -16.01 18.15
C LEU A 187 -7.58 -15.25 17.68
N ALA A 188 -6.42 -15.57 18.26
CA ALA A 188 -5.14 -15.01 17.84
C ALA A 188 -4.83 -15.36 16.38
N LEU A 189 -5.02 -16.62 15.97
CA LEU A 189 -4.85 -17.01 14.57
C LEU A 189 -5.90 -16.34 13.66
N GLY A 190 -7.16 -16.28 14.10
CA GLY A 190 -8.23 -15.58 13.37
C GLY A 190 -7.92 -14.11 13.13
N SER A 191 -7.29 -13.43 14.09
CA SER A 191 -6.82 -12.05 13.93
C SER A 191 -5.79 -11.90 12.81
N ARG A 192 -4.88 -12.89 12.65
CA ARG A 192 -3.85 -12.89 11.59
C ARG A 192 -4.45 -13.13 10.22
N TYR A 193 -5.45 -14.00 10.13
CA TYR A 193 -6.24 -14.15 8.90
C TYR A 193 -6.94 -12.84 8.53
N ALA A 194 -7.68 -12.23 9.46
CA ALA A 194 -8.38 -10.97 9.22
C ALA A 194 -7.43 -9.83 8.81
N GLU A 195 -6.25 -9.76 9.44
CA GLU A 195 -5.20 -8.77 9.09
C GLU A 195 -4.73 -8.94 7.65
N TYR A 196 -4.47 -10.18 7.24
CA TYR A 196 -4.02 -10.50 5.89
C TYR A 196 -5.12 -10.29 4.84
N VAL A 197 -6.37 -10.64 5.16
CA VAL A 197 -7.55 -10.31 4.33
C VAL A 197 -7.61 -8.81 4.10
N GLY A 198 -7.51 -8.01 5.17
CA GLY A 198 -7.51 -6.56 5.05
C GLY A 198 -6.39 -6.02 4.15
N TRP A 199 -5.23 -6.68 4.10
CA TRP A 199 -4.16 -6.30 3.16
C TRP A 199 -4.48 -6.68 1.71
N LEU A 200 -4.99 -7.89 1.46
CA LEU A 200 -5.40 -8.31 0.12
C LEU A 200 -6.56 -7.47 -0.44
N VAL A 201 -7.50 -7.08 0.40
CA VAL A 201 -8.60 -6.18 0.02
C VAL A 201 -8.08 -4.80 -0.38
N GLN A 202 -7.07 -4.27 0.32
CA GLN A 202 -6.39 -3.05 -0.10
C GLN A 202 -5.67 -3.22 -1.44
N GLU A 203 -5.04 -4.39 -1.66
CA GLU A 203 -4.41 -4.71 -2.93
C GLU A 203 -5.42 -4.82 -4.08
N SER A 204 -6.69 -5.09 -3.80
CA SER A 204 -7.82 -5.00 -4.73
C SER A 204 -8.35 -3.56 -4.92
N GLY A 205 -7.93 -2.60 -4.10
CA GLY A 205 -8.29 -1.19 -4.21
C GLY A 205 -9.50 -0.75 -3.39
N ASP A 206 -10.02 -1.59 -2.48
CA ASP A 206 -11.11 -1.23 -1.56
C ASP A 206 -10.56 -0.83 -0.17
N ASP A 207 -10.19 0.44 -0.03
CA ASP A 207 -9.65 0.98 1.22
C ASP A 207 -10.65 0.90 2.39
N GLN A 208 -11.96 1.01 2.12
CA GLN A 208 -12.98 0.99 3.17
C GLN A 208 -13.13 -0.41 3.75
N ALA A 209 -13.26 -1.42 2.90
CA ALA A 209 -13.30 -2.81 3.34
C ALA A 209 -11.96 -3.23 3.99
N ALA A 210 -10.83 -2.72 3.51
CA ALA A 210 -9.53 -2.95 4.14
C ALA A 210 -9.46 -2.43 5.59
N LEU A 211 -9.99 -1.22 5.85
CA LEU A 211 -10.09 -0.65 7.20
C LEU A 211 -11.05 -1.45 8.08
N TRP A 212 -12.18 -1.90 7.54
CA TRP A 212 -13.12 -2.75 8.26
C TRP A 212 -12.47 -4.06 8.71
N TRP A 213 -11.77 -4.75 7.80
CA TRP A 213 -11.04 -5.99 8.13
C TRP A 213 -9.92 -5.75 9.13
N THR A 214 -9.24 -4.60 9.06
CA THR A 214 -8.25 -4.19 10.05
C THR A 214 -8.87 -4.06 11.44
N GLN A 215 -10.04 -3.43 11.56
CA GLN A 215 -10.78 -3.32 12.83
C GLN A 215 -11.23 -4.70 13.33
N ARG A 216 -11.68 -5.59 12.44
CA ARG A 216 -12.04 -6.97 12.79
C ARG A 216 -10.84 -7.76 13.33
N ALA A 217 -9.66 -7.59 12.74
CA ALA A 217 -8.44 -8.19 13.24
C ALA A 217 -8.13 -7.72 14.67
N VAL A 218 -8.22 -6.41 14.94
CA VAL A 218 -8.03 -5.84 16.28
C VAL A 218 -9.02 -6.42 17.28
N ALA A 219 -10.29 -6.54 16.92
CA ALA A 219 -11.31 -7.10 17.82
C ALA A 219 -11.01 -8.56 18.19
N LEU A 220 -10.58 -9.38 17.22
CA LEU A 220 -10.19 -10.77 17.45
C LEU A 220 -8.94 -10.88 18.33
N ALA A 221 -7.93 -10.05 18.09
CA ALA A 221 -6.71 -10.02 18.91
C ALA A 221 -6.99 -9.57 20.35
N ALA A 222 -7.80 -8.52 20.54
CA ALA A 222 -8.18 -8.07 21.87
C ALA A 222 -8.92 -9.16 22.66
N ALA A 223 -9.78 -9.94 21.97
CA ALA A 223 -10.49 -11.07 22.56
C ALA A 223 -9.56 -12.26 22.89
N SER A 224 -8.39 -12.37 22.25
CA SER A 224 -7.34 -13.34 22.61
C SER A 224 -6.38 -12.83 23.69
N GLY A 225 -6.50 -11.56 24.11
CA GLY A 225 -5.59 -10.91 25.07
C GLY A 225 -4.43 -10.13 24.44
N ASP A 226 -4.28 -10.13 23.10
CA ASP A 226 -3.30 -9.33 22.37
C ASP A 226 -3.87 -7.92 22.10
N ARG A 227 -3.36 -6.92 22.81
CA ARG A 227 -3.76 -5.52 22.62
C ARG A 227 -2.86 -4.75 21.65
N ASP A 228 -1.73 -5.33 21.27
CA ASP A 228 -0.70 -4.65 20.48
C ASP A 228 -1.15 -4.45 19.03
N LEU A 229 -2.03 -5.34 18.53
CA LEU A 229 -2.58 -5.22 17.17
C LEU A 229 -3.34 -3.91 16.95
N GLY A 230 -3.85 -3.27 18.00
CA GLY A 230 -4.43 -1.93 17.93
C GLY A 230 -3.41 -0.87 17.48
N GLY A 231 -2.15 -0.99 17.91
CA GLY A 231 -1.05 -0.15 17.43
C GLY A 231 -0.72 -0.42 15.96
N TYR A 232 -0.77 -1.68 15.52
CA TYR A 232 -0.55 -2.01 14.11
C TYR A 232 -1.68 -1.50 13.20
N ALA A 233 -2.92 -1.44 13.68
CA ALA A 233 -4.02 -0.86 12.92
C ALA A 233 -3.78 0.62 12.54
N LEU A 234 -3.06 1.38 13.39
CA LEU A 234 -2.62 2.73 13.04
C LEU A 234 -1.62 2.72 11.88
N VAL A 235 -0.68 1.76 11.86
CA VAL A 235 0.28 1.57 10.74
C VAL A 235 -0.45 1.22 9.45
N ARG A 236 -1.49 0.38 9.52
CA ARG A 236 -2.33 0.03 8.37
C ARG A 236 -3.11 1.24 7.84
N ARG A 237 -3.69 2.05 8.73
CA ARG A 237 -4.36 3.29 8.34
C ARG A 237 -3.39 4.31 7.74
N ALA A 238 -2.18 4.43 8.29
CA ALA A 238 -1.12 5.28 7.73
C ALA A 238 -0.70 4.84 6.31
N LEU A 239 -0.72 3.54 6.02
CA LEU A 239 -0.47 3.04 4.66
C LEU A 239 -1.57 3.45 3.67
N ILE A 240 -2.83 3.48 4.09
CA ILE A 240 -3.94 3.94 3.24
C ILE A 240 -3.80 5.44 2.96
N THR A 241 -3.53 6.26 3.98
CA THR A 241 -3.32 7.71 3.82
C THR A 241 -2.10 8.01 2.94
N LEU A 242 -1.05 7.18 3.03
CA LEU A 242 0.13 7.27 2.16
C LEU A 242 -0.25 7.14 0.68
N TYR A 243 -1.08 6.16 0.31
CA TYR A 243 -1.53 6.01 -1.08
C TYR A 243 -2.54 7.09 -1.53
N GLN A 244 -3.14 7.80 -0.58
CA GLN A 244 -3.96 8.98 -0.84
C GLN A 244 -3.12 10.27 -0.98
N ASP A 245 -1.79 10.16 -0.87
CA ASP A 245 -0.84 11.29 -0.81
C ASP A 245 -1.13 12.26 0.36
N ASP A 246 -1.72 11.78 1.45
CA ASP A 246 -1.97 12.57 2.67
C ASP A 246 -0.78 12.43 3.63
N ALA A 247 0.21 13.30 3.44
CA ALA A 247 1.45 13.31 4.21
C ALA A 247 1.20 13.56 5.71
N GLU A 248 0.35 14.53 6.04
CA GLU A 248 0.07 14.94 7.42
C GLU A 248 -0.53 13.79 8.23
N GLN A 249 -1.60 13.16 7.72
CA GLN A 249 -2.22 12.05 8.42
C GLN A 249 -1.31 10.82 8.47
N THR A 250 -0.53 10.57 7.42
CA THR A 250 0.45 9.47 7.40
C THR A 250 1.46 9.63 8.53
N VAL A 251 2.01 10.83 8.73
CA VAL A 251 2.95 11.13 9.83
C VAL A 251 2.24 11.01 11.19
N ALA A 252 1.09 11.66 11.36
CA ALA A 252 0.38 11.71 12.64
C ALA A 252 -0.03 10.31 13.15
N LEU A 253 -0.56 9.45 12.27
CA LEU A 253 -0.92 8.06 12.61
C LEU A 253 0.31 7.23 12.94
N SER A 254 1.40 7.40 12.19
CA SER A 254 2.64 6.65 12.37
C SER A 254 3.34 7.01 13.68
N GLN A 255 3.35 8.28 14.09
CA GLN A 255 3.91 8.71 15.37
C GLN A 255 3.12 8.15 16.56
N ARG A 256 1.78 8.12 16.47
CA ARG A 256 0.93 7.50 17.50
C ARG A 256 1.22 6.00 17.67
N ALA A 257 1.59 5.31 16.59
CA ALA A 257 1.94 3.89 16.59
C ALA A 257 3.37 3.58 17.08
N GLN A 258 4.13 4.60 17.51
CA GLN A 258 5.48 4.44 18.05
C GLN A 258 5.57 4.52 19.58
N ASN A 259 4.43 4.52 20.28
CA ASN A 259 4.35 4.47 21.74
C ASN A 259 5.28 3.37 22.33
N GLY A 260 5.98 3.68 23.43
CA GLY A 260 6.93 2.79 24.09
C GLY A 260 6.35 1.48 24.61
N ALA A 261 5.03 1.41 24.80
CA ALA A 261 4.33 0.18 25.20
C ALA A 261 4.19 -0.86 24.06
N LEU A 262 4.40 -0.46 22.79
CA LEU A 262 4.21 -1.36 21.65
C LEU A 262 5.48 -2.16 21.31
N PRO A 263 5.33 -3.38 20.76
CA PRO A 263 6.46 -4.20 20.32
C PRO A 263 7.39 -3.48 19.33
N PRO A 264 8.72 -3.74 19.37
CA PRO A 264 9.69 -3.14 18.45
C PRO A 264 9.30 -3.28 16.97
N ARG A 265 8.74 -4.41 16.56
CA ARG A 265 8.30 -4.61 15.17
C ARG A 265 7.22 -3.62 14.74
N ILE A 266 6.19 -3.38 15.56
CA ILE A 266 5.12 -2.42 15.23
C ILE A 266 5.70 -1.00 15.16
N ARG A 267 6.56 -0.64 16.10
CA ARG A 267 7.23 0.67 16.13
C ARG A 267 8.15 0.88 14.93
N GLY A 268 8.85 -0.16 14.48
CA GLY A 268 9.68 -0.14 13.28
C GLY A 268 8.88 0.05 12.00
N LEU A 269 7.78 -0.70 11.83
CA LEU A 269 6.87 -0.54 10.70
C LEU A 269 6.20 0.85 10.70
N ALA A 270 5.86 1.36 11.88
CA ALA A 270 5.35 2.71 12.05
C ALA A 270 6.38 3.78 11.64
N ALA A 271 7.64 3.64 12.08
CA ALA A 271 8.71 4.56 11.69
C ALA A 271 8.99 4.54 10.18
N GLN A 272 8.84 3.38 9.51
CA GLN A 272 8.89 3.32 8.04
C GLN A 272 7.77 4.14 7.38
N ARG A 273 6.53 4.06 7.90
CA ARG A 273 5.41 4.86 7.40
C ARG A 273 5.58 6.34 7.70
N GLU A 274 6.13 6.69 8.86
CA GLU A 274 6.48 8.07 9.18
C GLU A 274 7.50 8.62 8.18
N ALA A 275 8.55 7.86 7.86
CA ALA A 275 9.55 8.25 6.86
C ALA A 275 8.90 8.54 5.50
N GLN A 276 8.01 7.66 5.05
CA GLN A 276 7.29 7.87 3.79
C GLN A 276 6.35 9.08 3.84
N GLY A 277 5.72 9.36 4.98
CA GLY A 277 4.94 10.58 5.19
C GLY A 277 5.79 11.84 5.06
N HIS A 278 6.97 11.87 5.68
CA HIS A 278 7.93 12.98 5.54
C HIS A 278 8.44 13.11 4.10
N ALA A 279 8.70 11.98 3.41
CA ALA A 279 9.06 11.96 2.00
C ALA A 279 7.98 12.57 1.10
N LEU A 280 6.70 12.26 1.34
CA LEU A 280 5.59 12.90 0.63
C LEU A 280 5.53 14.41 0.84
N ALA A 281 5.91 14.89 2.03
CA ALA A 281 5.95 16.30 2.38
C ALA A 281 7.20 17.03 1.84
N GLY A 282 8.22 16.31 1.37
CA GLY A 282 9.51 16.87 0.96
C GLY A 282 10.51 17.08 2.09
N ASP A 283 10.21 16.61 3.31
CA ASP A 283 11.11 16.73 4.46
C ASP A 283 12.14 15.58 4.44
N HIS A 284 13.23 15.81 3.71
CA HIS A 284 14.32 14.85 3.52
C HIS A 284 14.97 14.43 4.85
N ASP A 285 15.26 15.41 5.70
CA ASP A 285 15.92 15.22 6.98
C ASP A 285 15.06 14.41 7.96
N ALA A 286 13.78 14.74 8.09
CA ALA A 286 12.87 14.00 8.95
C ALA A 286 12.62 12.59 8.42
N CYS A 287 12.57 12.42 7.09
CA CYS A 287 12.50 11.12 6.44
C CYS A 287 13.70 10.23 6.83
N LEU A 288 14.94 10.72 6.67
CA LEU A 288 16.15 9.95 7.01
C LEU A 288 16.19 9.60 8.50
N ARG A 289 15.91 10.56 9.39
CA ARG A 289 15.83 10.29 10.84
C ARG A 289 14.79 9.22 11.18
N ALA A 290 13.65 9.19 10.50
CA ALA A 290 12.63 8.18 10.71
C ALA A 290 13.07 6.79 10.19
N LEU A 291 13.79 6.72 9.07
CA LEU A 291 14.40 5.48 8.59
C LEU A 291 15.44 4.92 9.57
N ASP A 292 16.28 5.78 10.15
CA ASP A 292 17.26 5.35 11.16
C ASP A 292 16.58 4.78 12.41
N ARG A 293 15.51 5.43 12.89
CA ARG A 293 14.67 4.88 13.96
C ARG A 293 14.08 3.53 13.58
N ALA A 294 13.58 3.38 12.35
CA ALA A 294 13.04 2.13 11.87
C ALA A 294 14.08 1.00 11.91
N ARG A 295 15.31 1.25 11.45
CA ARG A 295 16.42 0.28 11.55
C ARG A 295 16.66 -0.12 13.01
N GLY A 296 16.74 0.86 13.91
CA GLY A 296 16.95 0.61 15.33
C GLY A 296 15.84 -0.21 15.99
N PHE A 297 14.58 -0.05 15.59
CA PHE A 297 13.48 -0.87 16.11
C PHE A 297 13.46 -2.28 15.53
N LEU A 298 13.66 -2.42 14.21
CA LEU A 298 13.60 -3.72 13.54
C LEU A 298 14.81 -4.60 13.84
N ALA A 299 15.98 -4.02 14.15
CA ALA A 299 17.15 -4.77 14.61
C ALA A 299 16.99 -5.40 16.01
N ARG A 300 16.04 -4.90 16.83
CA ARG A 300 15.74 -5.43 18.16
C ARG A 300 14.68 -6.54 18.15
N GLN A 301 14.21 -6.94 16.97
CA GLN A 301 13.23 -8.00 16.87
C GLN A 301 13.90 -9.36 17.14
N GLU A 302 13.41 -10.07 18.14
CA GLU A 302 13.78 -11.47 18.36
C GLU A 302 13.00 -12.37 17.40
N ASP A 303 13.72 -13.20 16.64
CA ASP A 303 13.10 -14.23 15.80
C ASP A 303 12.62 -15.38 16.68
N SER A 304 11.31 -15.39 16.96
CA SER A 304 10.65 -16.52 17.61
C SER A 304 10.25 -17.56 16.57
N PRO A 305 10.78 -18.80 16.60
CA PRO A 305 10.41 -19.84 15.66
C PRO A 305 8.89 -20.09 15.68
N GLY A 306 8.24 -20.00 14.52
CA GLY A 306 6.79 -20.23 14.38
C GLY A 306 5.88 -19.02 14.68
N ALA A 307 6.44 -17.87 15.06
CA ALA A 307 5.67 -16.64 15.23
C ALA A 307 5.15 -16.12 13.88
N LEU A 308 3.85 -15.81 13.81
CA LEU A 308 3.25 -15.22 12.61
C LEU A 308 3.64 -13.74 12.52
N VAL A 309 4.65 -13.49 11.69
CA VAL A 309 5.23 -12.17 11.46
C VAL A 309 4.21 -11.19 10.86
N ILE A 310 3.99 -10.06 11.52
CA ILE A 310 3.12 -8.97 11.04
C ILE A 310 3.81 -8.21 9.89
N GLY A 311 3.10 -7.89 8.81
CA GLY A 311 3.65 -7.10 7.70
C GLY A 311 4.60 -7.89 6.79
N SER A 312 5.52 -7.18 6.10
CA SER A 312 6.37 -7.79 5.07
C SER A 312 7.28 -8.88 5.64
N MET A 313 7.32 -10.01 4.94
CA MET A 313 8.07 -11.22 5.30
C MET A 313 9.13 -11.61 4.24
N HIS A 314 9.10 -10.97 3.06
CA HIS A 314 9.94 -11.35 1.90
C HIS A 314 10.93 -10.25 1.50
N LEU A 315 11.30 -9.39 2.45
CA LEU A 315 12.30 -8.34 2.24
C LEU A 315 13.47 -8.57 3.21
N PRO A 316 14.67 -8.92 2.70
CA PRO A 316 15.87 -9.06 3.52
C PRO A 316 16.21 -7.76 4.27
N ASP A 317 16.18 -6.61 3.59
CA ASP A 317 16.25 -5.28 4.20
C ASP A 317 15.01 -4.46 3.84
N SER A 318 13.99 -4.55 4.70
CA SER A 318 12.77 -3.76 4.51
C SER A 318 13.00 -2.25 4.62
N VAL A 319 14.00 -1.79 5.38
CA VAL A 319 14.24 -0.35 5.57
C VAL A 319 14.97 0.23 4.37
N GLY A 320 15.97 -0.47 3.82
CA GLY A 320 16.61 -0.09 2.56
C GLY A 320 15.60 -0.02 1.41
N MET A 321 14.71 -1.01 1.31
CA MET A 321 13.65 -0.98 0.30
C MET A 321 12.70 0.23 0.46
N VAL A 322 12.33 0.59 1.70
CA VAL A 322 11.55 1.81 1.99
C VAL A 322 12.38 3.08 1.76
N THR A 323 13.71 3.03 1.92
CA THR A 323 14.60 4.16 1.60
C THR A 323 14.51 4.50 0.11
N GLY A 324 14.62 3.50 -0.76
CA GLY A 324 14.45 3.69 -2.21
C GLY A 324 13.07 4.25 -2.57
N TRP A 325 12.03 3.79 -1.88
CA TRP A 325 10.68 4.36 -2.03
C TRP A 325 10.64 5.85 -1.67
N CYS A 326 11.18 6.21 -0.52
CA CYS A 326 11.20 7.59 -0.03
C CYS A 326 11.98 8.51 -0.98
N LEU A 327 13.11 8.04 -1.53
CA LEU A 327 13.91 8.82 -2.48
C LEU A 327 13.13 9.16 -3.77
N VAL A 328 12.26 8.26 -4.26
CA VAL A 328 11.34 8.58 -5.37
C VAL A 328 10.40 9.72 -5.00
N ASP A 329 9.78 9.65 -3.82
CA ASP A 329 8.79 10.64 -3.39
C ASP A 329 9.41 11.97 -2.94
N LEU A 330 10.69 11.96 -2.53
CA LEU A 330 11.54 13.13 -2.28
C LEU A 330 12.06 13.77 -3.57
N GLY A 331 11.77 13.23 -4.76
CA GLY A 331 12.23 13.80 -6.03
C GLY A 331 13.72 13.59 -6.31
N ARG A 332 14.33 12.51 -5.78
CA ARG A 332 15.75 12.16 -5.96
C ARG A 332 15.88 10.86 -6.78
N PRO A 333 15.51 10.88 -8.08
CA PRO A 333 15.29 9.67 -8.86
C PRO A 333 16.55 8.84 -9.12
N GLY A 334 17.71 9.45 -9.36
CA GLY A 334 18.98 8.73 -9.52
C GLY A 334 19.36 7.90 -8.28
N GLU A 335 19.35 8.52 -7.11
CA GLU A 335 19.63 7.81 -5.85
C GLU A 335 18.58 6.76 -5.51
N ALA A 336 17.31 7.02 -5.85
CA ALA A 336 16.25 6.04 -5.68
C ALA A 336 16.49 4.79 -6.55
N ALA A 337 16.94 4.98 -7.79
CA ALA A 337 17.24 3.88 -8.69
C ALA A 337 18.40 3.03 -8.14
N GLU A 338 19.50 3.65 -7.71
CA GLU A 338 20.64 2.94 -7.13
C GLU A 338 20.30 2.14 -5.86
N GLU A 339 19.50 2.71 -4.96
CA GLU A 339 19.03 1.99 -3.77
C GLU A 339 18.10 0.83 -4.15
N LEU A 340 17.12 1.06 -5.02
CA LEU A 340 16.18 0.01 -5.43
C LEU A 340 16.87 -1.13 -6.20
N ASP A 341 17.91 -0.83 -7.00
CA ASP A 341 18.76 -1.82 -7.64
C ASP A 341 19.42 -2.75 -6.64
N ARG A 342 20.11 -2.17 -5.64
CA ARG A 342 20.79 -2.94 -4.58
C ARG A 342 19.81 -3.82 -3.81
N GLN A 343 18.64 -3.28 -3.48
CA GLN A 343 17.66 -4.00 -2.66
C GLN A 343 16.95 -5.09 -3.44
N LEU A 344 16.61 -4.86 -4.72
CA LEU A 344 15.96 -5.87 -5.55
C LEU A 344 16.87 -7.04 -5.92
N ALA A 345 18.19 -6.83 -5.98
CA ALA A 345 19.15 -7.88 -6.29
C ALA A 345 19.13 -9.06 -5.29
N VAL A 346 18.67 -8.83 -4.06
CA VAL A 346 18.59 -9.84 -3.00
C VAL A 346 17.16 -10.35 -2.73
N VAL A 347 16.16 -9.86 -3.48
CA VAL A 347 14.76 -10.31 -3.33
C VAL A 347 14.58 -11.63 -4.07
N SER A 348 14.13 -12.66 -3.34
CA SER A 348 13.81 -13.98 -3.88
C SER A 348 12.85 -13.92 -5.07
N ASP A 349 13.07 -14.78 -6.07
CA ASP A 349 12.22 -14.91 -7.25
C ASP A 349 10.78 -15.33 -6.91
N ASP A 350 10.58 -16.06 -5.80
CA ASP A 350 9.26 -16.48 -5.33
C ASP A 350 8.40 -15.31 -4.81
N ALA A 351 9.00 -14.16 -4.52
CA ALA A 351 8.32 -12.97 -4.01
C ALA A 351 7.78 -12.07 -5.14
N LEU A 352 7.07 -12.64 -6.12
CA LEU A 352 6.66 -11.97 -7.36
C LEU A 352 5.99 -10.60 -7.13
N ARG A 353 5.01 -10.50 -6.23
CA ARG A 353 4.33 -9.23 -5.91
C ARG A 353 5.27 -8.18 -5.36
N THR A 354 6.24 -8.58 -4.54
CA THR A 354 7.29 -7.69 -4.03
C THR A 354 8.18 -7.21 -5.17
N ARG A 355 8.65 -8.13 -6.03
CA ARG A 355 9.47 -7.80 -7.20
C ARG A 355 8.77 -6.86 -8.17
N VAL A 356 7.48 -7.10 -8.44
CA VAL A 356 6.69 -6.25 -9.33
C VAL A 356 6.48 -4.86 -8.73
N ARG A 357 6.09 -4.76 -7.45
CA ARG A 357 5.88 -3.47 -6.79
C ARG A 357 7.12 -2.59 -6.83
N TYR A 358 8.24 -3.11 -6.36
CA TYR A 358 9.47 -2.33 -6.27
C TYR A 358 10.17 -2.23 -7.61
N GLY A 359 10.01 -3.20 -8.51
CA GLY A 359 10.51 -3.16 -9.89
C GLY A 359 9.85 -2.07 -10.72
N VAL A 360 8.53 -1.91 -10.63
CA VAL A 360 7.82 -0.80 -11.32
C VAL A 360 8.27 0.55 -10.75
N ARG A 361 8.45 0.65 -9.43
CA ARG A 361 8.98 1.87 -8.81
C ARG A 361 10.44 2.16 -9.18
N ARG A 362 11.27 1.13 -9.34
CA ARG A 362 12.64 1.23 -9.87
C ARG A 362 12.64 1.75 -11.31
N ALA A 363 11.79 1.20 -12.18
CA ALA A 363 11.65 1.69 -13.55
C ALA A 363 11.14 3.15 -13.58
N LEU A 364 10.21 3.51 -12.68
CA LEU A 364 9.78 4.90 -12.50
C LEU A 364 10.92 5.83 -12.09
N ALA A 365 11.80 5.40 -11.18
CA ALA A 365 12.98 6.16 -10.79
C ALA A 365 13.90 6.44 -11.99
N TYR A 366 14.30 5.40 -12.75
CA TYR A 366 15.08 5.58 -13.97
C TYR A 366 14.40 6.50 -15.00
N ALA A 367 13.09 6.36 -15.19
CA ALA A 367 12.36 7.18 -16.14
C ALA A 367 12.30 8.65 -15.70
N ALA A 368 12.17 8.91 -14.40
CA ALA A 368 12.18 10.25 -13.81
C ALA A 368 13.58 10.89 -13.87
N ASP A 369 14.64 10.08 -13.81
CA ASP A 369 16.05 10.46 -14.03
C ASP A 369 16.42 10.62 -15.52
N GLY A 370 15.44 10.52 -16.43
CA GLY A 370 15.66 10.68 -17.87
C GLY A 370 16.27 9.47 -18.59
N GLN A 371 16.52 8.37 -17.89
CA GLN A 371 17.07 7.13 -18.46
C GLN A 371 15.94 6.26 -19.06
N ILE A 372 15.34 6.75 -20.15
CA ILE A 372 14.09 6.19 -20.73
C ILE A 372 14.26 4.76 -21.25
N ASP A 373 15.34 4.46 -21.97
CA ASP A 373 15.54 3.11 -22.52
C ASP A 373 15.75 2.06 -21.42
N GLN A 374 16.50 2.41 -20.38
CA GLN A 374 16.69 1.57 -19.20
C GLN A 374 15.36 1.33 -18.49
N ALA A 375 14.55 2.37 -18.29
CA ALA A 375 13.22 2.23 -17.70
C ALA A 375 12.33 1.28 -18.50
N CYS A 376 12.31 1.40 -19.83
CA CYS A 376 11.56 0.49 -20.70
C CYS A 376 12.06 -0.95 -20.58
N ALA A 377 13.38 -1.16 -20.64
CA ALA A 377 14.00 -2.49 -20.53
C ALA A 377 13.70 -3.18 -19.19
N LEU A 378 13.65 -2.40 -18.10
CA LEU A 378 13.26 -2.90 -16.77
C LEU A 378 11.76 -3.17 -16.65
N THR A 379 10.93 -2.45 -17.40
CA THR A 379 9.47 -2.58 -17.31
C THR A 379 8.94 -3.80 -18.03
N GLU A 380 9.46 -4.11 -19.23
CA GLU A 380 8.99 -5.22 -20.07
C GLU A 380 8.86 -6.56 -19.31
N PRO A 381 9.90 -7.08 -18.62
CA PRO A 381 9.81 -8.36 -17.92
C PRO A 381 8.87 -8.33 -16.71
N LEU A 382 8.45 -7.16 -16.23
CA LEU A 382 7.54 -7.03 -15.08
C LEU A 382 6.08 -7.14 -15.50
N LEU A 383 5.74 -6.93 -16.78
CA LEU A 383 4.35 -6.81 -17.22
C LEU A 383 3.52 -8.09 -17.02
N ASP A 384 4.13 -9.27 -17.16
CA ASP A 384 3.49 -10.55 -16.82
C ASP A 384 3.19 -10.65 -15.32
N GLY A 385 4.13 -10.22 -14.48
CA GLY A 385 3.93 -10.17 -13.05
C GLY A 385 2.84 -9.18 -12.64
N VAL A 386 2.79 -7.99 -13.27
CA VAL A 386 1.72 -7.01 -13.07
C VAL A 386 0.35 -7.62 -13.38
N ALA A 387 0.24 -8.33 -14.51
CA ALA A 387 -0.98 -9.00 -14.93
C ALA A 387 -1.38 -10.14 -13.98
N ALA A 388 -0.41 -10.87 -13.42
CA ALA A 388 -0.67 -11.99 -12.51
C ALA A 388 -1.14 -11.53 -11.11
N VAL A 389 -0.52 -10.48 -10.55
CA VAL A 389 -0.80 -10.07 -9.16
C VAL A 389 -1.97 -9.10 -9.02
N ARG A 390 -2.34 -8.39 -10.10
CA ARG A 390 -3.45 -7.43 -10.22
C ARG A 390 -3.61 -6.53 -8.99
N SER A 391 -2.52 -5.85 -8.63
CA SER A 391 -2.47 -5.00 -7.44
C SER A 391 -2.80 -3.54 -7.76
N ALA A 392 -3.82 -2.99 -7.10
CA ALA A 392 -4.20 -1.57 -7.15
C ALA A 392 -3.01 -0.65 -6.85
N THR A 393 -2.23 -1.00 -5.84
CA THR A 393 -1.13 -0.16 -5.37
C THR A 393 0.09 -0.23 -6.30
N VAL A 394 0.32 -1.36 -7.01
CA VAL A 394 1.27 -1.42 -8.14
C VAL A 394 0.79 -0.57 -9.31
N THR A 395 -0.50 -0.61 -9.61
CA THR A 395 -1.10 0.16 -10.72
C THR A 395 -0.94 1.67 -10.53
N ILE A 396 -0.88 2.18 -9.29
CA ILE A 396 -0.57 3.59 -9.00
C ILE A 396 0.78 3.98 -9.61
N ASP A 397 1.85 3.23 -9.31
CA ASP A 397 3.19 3.51 -9.83
C ASP A 397 3.30 3.21 -11.33
N LEU A 398 2.58 2.18 -11.82
CA LEU A 398 2.52 1.89 -13.26
C LEU A 398 1.91 3.04 -14.06
N ARG A 399 0.86 3.69 -13.53
CA ARG A 399 0.25 4.90 -14.13
C ARG A 399 1.18 6.11 -14.05
N ARG A 400 1.99 6.25 -12.99
CA ARG A 400 3.03 7.29 -12.90
C ARG A 400 4.08 7.06 -13.99
N LEU A 401 4.59 5.84 -14.11
CA LEU A 401 5.56 5.45 -15.12
C LEU A 401 5.04 5.68 -16.55
N ALA A 402 3.81 5.23 -16.85
CA ALA A 402 3.20 5.45 -18.16
C ALA A 402 3.10 6.94 -18.51
N ARG A 403 2.76 7.82 -17.55
CA ARG A 403 2.72 9.27 -17.77
C ARG A 403 4.10 9.86 -18.02
N VAL A 404 5.13 9.36 -17.35
CA VAL A 404 6.52 9.78 -17.59
C VAL A 404 6.95 9.38 -19.00
N LEU A 405 6.77 8.12 -19.39
CA LEU A 405 7.17 7.60 -20.69
C LEU A 405 6.39 8.24 -21.85
N ALA A 406 5.11 8.59 -21.65
CA ALA A 406 4.30 9.28 -22.65
C ALA A 406 4.85 10.65 -23.08
N ARG A 407 5.81 11.23 -22.34
CA ARG A 407 6.52 12.46 -22.73
C ARG A 407 7.61 12.22 -23.78
N HIS A 408 7.92 10.95 -24.09
CA HIS A 408 8.97 10.52 -25.00
C HIS A 408 8.42 9.62 -26.14
N PRO A 409 7.41 10.06 -26.90
CA PRO A 409 6.75 9.22 -27.92
C PRO A 409 7.67 8.82 -29.10
N ASP A 410 8.73 9.61 -29.33
CA ASP A 410 9.67 9.38 -30.41
C ASP A 410 10.71 8.28 -30.10
N GLN A 411 10.78 7.82 -28.84
CA GLN A 411 11.65 6.71 -28.45
C GLN A 411 11.08 5.35 -28.90
N PRO A 412 11.84 4.52 -29.66
CA PRO A 412 11.37 3.22 -30.12
C PRO A 412 10.95 2.28 -28.99
N SER A 413 11.71 2.26 -27.90
CA SER A 413 11.44 1.43 -26.70
C SER A 413 10.08 1.77 -26.07
N VAL A 414 9.73 3.05 -26.01
CA VAL A 414 8.43 3.54 -25.51
C VAL A 414 7.29 3.09 -26.43
N ARG A 415 7.46 3.20 -27.75
CA ARG A 415 6.43 2.75 -28.72
C ARG A 415 6.15 1.26 -28.64
N GLN A 416 7.20 0.45 -28.45
CA GLN A 416 7.07 -1.00 -28.32
C GLN A 416 6.32 -1.39 -27.04
N LEU A 417 6.63 -0.75 -25.92
CA LEU A 417 6.03 -1.03 -24.61
C LEU A 417 4.58 -0.48 -24.49
N GLY A 418 4.30 0.60 -25.21
CA GLY A 418 3.09 1.42 -25.09
C GLY A 418 1.75 0.64 -25.08
N PRO A 419 1.48 -0.27 -26.04
CA PRO A 419 0.22 -1.00 -26.08
C PRO A 419 -0.06 -1.82 -24.82
N ARG A 420 0.94 -2.59 -24.37
CA ARG A 420 0.79 -3.49 -23.21
C ARG A 420 0.74 -2.72 -21.90
N LEU A 421 1.62 -1.72 -21.74
CA LEU A 421 1.62 -0.82 -20.60
C LEU A 421 0.31 -0.01 -20.50
N GLY A 422 -0.22 0.47 -21.62
CA GLY A 422 -1.48 1.20 -21.68
C GLY A 422 -2.69 0.36 -21.31
N THR A 423 -2.70 -0.93 -21.64
CA THR A 423 -3.75 -1.86 -21.22
C THR A 423 -3.67 -2.12 -19.71
N LEU A 424 -2.49 -2.51 -19.21
CA LEU A 424 -2.30 -2.89 -17.81
C LEU A 424 -2.49 -1.72 -16.84
N SER A 425 -2.09 -0.50 -17.21
CA SER A 425 -2.29 0.70 -16.38
C SER A 425 -3.75 1.12 -16.23
N ARG A 426 -4.64 0.63 -17.10
CA ARG A 426 -6.09 0.92 -17.08
C ARG A 426 -6.92 -0.22 -16.49
N LEU A 427 -6.32 -1.38 -16.21
CA LEU A 427 -7.05 -2.46 -15.55
C LEU A 427 -7.55 -1.97 -14.17
N PRO A 428 -8.85 -2.14 -13.86
CA PRO A 428 -9.29 -2.02 -12.49
C PRO A 428 -8.63 -3.14 -11.67
N ALA A 429 -8.20 -2.79 -10.46
CA ALA A 429 -7.93 -3.82 -9.47
C ALA A 429 -9.27 -4.48 -9.13
N SER A 430 -9.25 -5.80 -9.01
CA SER A 430 -10.44 -6.65 -9.03
C SER A 430 -11.21 -6.68 -7.73
#